data_AF-A0A4Q5Y8Y9-F1
#
_entry.id   AF-A0A4Q5Y8Y9-F1
#
_cell.length_a   1.000
_cell.length_b   1.000
_cell.length_c   1.000
_cell.angle_alpha   90.00
_cell.angle_beta   90.00
_cell.angle_gamma   90.00
#
_symmetry.space_group_name_H-M   'P 1'
#
loop_
_entity.id
_entity.type
_entity.pdbx_description
1 polymer ?
#
loop_
_entity_poly.entity_id
_entity_poly.type
_entity_poly.pdbx_seq_one_letter_code
_entity_poly.pdbx_strand_id
1 'polypeptide(L)'
;MADTTGNPIAKDEAEGYQIKKLLCAELGIYPIEQSSDSVELRLWYEPSMSEPHEVYILRAKDTSWKVVRYLFYQRHASYETDEYKYWDSYRKPMIDSIRAESMYPRTMNWRQYAANLQIDSLWNFPSQSELKGDYGCLDGYGYTVEIKDKLRYKAFRYRCANGRKEAHHVKFAELVEKIQDPLGYDGMFIPL
;
A
#
# COMPACT_ATOMS: atom_id res chain seq x y z
N MET A 1 -5.07 -3.85 -19.51
CA MET A 1 -5.98 -3.74 -18.34
C MET A 1 -6.79 -5.02 -18.29
N ALA A 2 -7.05 -5.54 -17.08
CA ALA A 2 -7.96 -6.67 -16.93
C ALA A 2 -9.39 -6.22 -17.29
N ASP A 3 -10.19 -7.13 -17.84
CA ASP A 3 -11.62 -6.90 -18.04
C ASP A 3 -12.31 -6.82 -16.67
N THR A 4 -12.94 -5.67 -16.37
CA THR A 4 -13.62 -5.41 -15.10
C THR A 4 -15.14 -5.47 -15.23
N THR A 5 -15.66 -5.90 -16.38
CA THR A 5 -17.09 -5.91 -16.68
C THR A 5 -17.86 -6.74 -15.65
N GLY A 6 -18.82 -6.12 -14.97
CA GLY A 6 -19.67 -6.78 -13.96
C GLY A 6 -19.01 -7.00 -12.60
N ASN A 7 -17.76 -6.54 -12.37
CA ASN A 7 -17.08 -6.64 -11.07
C ASN A 7 -16.70 -5.24 -10.55
N PRO A 8 -17.53 -4.60 -9.71
CA PRO A 8 -17.27 -3.25 -9.21
C PRO A 8 -15.99 -3.15 -8.37
N ILE A 9 -15.58 -4.23 -7.70
CA ILE A 9 -14.34 -4.27 -6.92
C ILE A 9 -13.13 -4.25 -7.85
N ALA A 10 -13.16 -5.03 -8.93
CA ALA A 10 -12.09 -5.01 -9.94
C ALA A 10 -11.97 -3.64 -10.62
N LYS A 11 -13.10 -2.96 -10.87
CA LYS A 11 -13.11 -1.59 -11.39
C LYS A 11 -12.46 -0.60 -10.42
N ASP A 12 -12.84 -0.67 -9.15
CA ASP A 12 -12.27 0.16 -8.09
C ASP A 12 -10.76 -0.08 -7.89
N GLU A 13 -10.30 -1.33 -7.94
CA GLU A 13 -8.87 -1.66 -7.93
C GLU A 13 -8.13 -1.06 -9.13
N ALA A 14 -8.72 -1.11 -10.33
CA ALA A 14 -8.15 -0.51 -11.53
C ALA A 14 -8.07 1.03 -11.47
N GLU A 15 -9.10 1.69 -10.93
CA GLU A 15 -9.09 3.13 -10.67
C GLU A 15 -8.03 3.49 -9.60
N GLY A 16 -7.99 2.74 -8.49
CA GLY A 16 -7.01 2.91 -7.42
C GLY A 16 -5.56 2.76 -7.87
N TYR A 17 -5.29 1.90 -8.86
CA TYR A 17 -3.98 1.78 -9.48
C TYR A 17 -3.58 3.06 -10.26
N GLN A 18 -4.50 3.69 -10.98
CA GLN A 18 -4.20 4.97 -11.65
C GLN A 18 -3.95 6.09 -10.64
N ILE A 19 -4.73 6.13 -9.56
CA ILE A 19 -4.57 7.11 -8.47
C ILE A 19 -3.18 6.95 -7.82
N LYS A 20 -2.73 5.72 -7.57
CA LYS A 20 -1.39 5.46 -7.01
C LYS A 20 -0.25 5.96 -7.91
N LYS A 21 -0.40 5.94 -9.24
CA LYS A 21 0.61 6.54 -10.14
C LYS A 21 0.71 8.05 -9.98
N LEU A 22 -0.43 8.72 -9.79
CA LEU A 22 -0.47 10.15 -9.51
C LEU A 22 0.16 10.45 -8.14
N LEU A 23 -0.20 9.67 -7.11
CA LEU A 23 0.43 9.78 -5.77
C LEU A 23 1.94 9.58 -5.84
N CYS A 24 2.43 8.64 -6.64
CA CYS A 24 3.87 8.45 -6.82
C CYS A 24 4.56 9.73 -7.33
N ALA A 25 3.94 10.41 -8.31
CA ALA A 25 4.47 11.66 -8.84
C ALA A 25 4.50 12.76 -7.76
N GLU A 26 3.42 12.93 -6.99
CA GLU A 26 3.33 13.90 -5.89
C GLU A 26 4.34 13.58 -4.77
N LEU A 27 4.58 12.30 -4.47
CA LEU A 27 5.55 11.83 -3.48
C LEU A 27 7.01 11.93 -3.96
N GLY A 28 7.25 12.26 -5.23
CA GLY A 28 8.58 12.24 -5.83
C GLY A 28 9.20 10.84 -5.90
N ILE A 29 8.38 9.79 -5.95
CA ILE A 29 8.82 8.40 -6.12
C ILE A 29 8.46 7.90 -7.52
N TYR A 30 9.31 7.05 -8.09
CA TYR A 30 9.00 6.45 -9.39
C TYR A 30 7.79 5.50 -9.29
N PRO A 31 6.99 5.36 -10.36
CA PRO A 31 6.04 4.26 -10.48
C PRO A 31 6.76 2.91 -10.35
N ILE A 32 6.11 1.92 -9.74
CA ILE A 32 6.75 0.62 -9.47
C ILE A 32 7.21 -0.06 -10.76
N GLU A 33 6.53 0.16 -11.89
CA GLU A 33 6.89 -0.34 -13.21
C GLU A 33 8.27 0.13 -13.69
N GLN A 34 8.79 1.21 -13.13
CA GLN A 34 10.12 1.73 -13.44
C GLN A 34 11.21 1.24 -12.47
N SER A 35 10.85 0.48 -11.43
CA SER A 35 11.85 -0.11 -10.53
C SER A 35 12.86 -1.00 -11.28
N SER A 36 14.15 -0.82 -11.01
CA SER A 36 15.24 -1.64 -11.54
C SER A 36 15.77 -2.67 -10.52
N ASP A 37 15.13 -2.75 -9.36
CA ASP A 37 15.54 -3.61 -8.25
C ASP A 37 15.32 -5.10 -8.57
N SER A 38 16.00 -6.00 -7.83
CA SER A 38 15.74 -7.43 -7.99
C SER A 38 14.33 -7.79 -7.53
N VAL A 39 13.86 -7.13 -6.47
CA VAL A 39 12.47 -7.13 -6.01
C VAL A 39 12.13 -5.75 -5.43
N GLU A 40 10.95 -5.23 -5.76
CA GLU A 40 10.34 -4.11 -5.04
C GLU A 40 8.94 -4.52 -4.56
N LEU A 41 8.67 -4.30 -3.28
CA LEU A 41 7.37 -4.50 -2.65
C LEU A 41 6.90 -3.16 -2.06
N ARG A 42 5.65 -2.77 -2.34
CA ARG A 42 5.01 -1.61 -1.73
C ARG A 42 3.78 -2.02 -0.96
N LEU A 43 3.66 -1.58 0.28
CA LEU A 43 2.45 -1.70 1.08
C LEU A 43 1.85 -0.32 1.25
N TRP A 44 0.72 -0.08 0.59
CA TRP A 44 -0.07 1.14 0.74
C TRP A 44 -1.14 0.93 1.81
N TYR A 45 -1.23 1.87 2.74
CA TYR A 45 -2.38 2.03 3.63
C TYR A 45 -3.29 3.13 3.09
N GLU A 46 -4.55 2.77 2.88
CA GLU A 46 -5.57 3.59 2.23
C GLU A 46 -6.75 3.80 3.19
N PRO A 47 -6.60 4.67 4.21
CA PRO A 47 -7.71 5.06 5.07
C PRO A 47 -8.80 5.80 4.27
N SER A 48 -10.07 5.64 4.67
CA SER A 48 -11.19 6.36 4.03
C SER A 48 -11.44 7.75 4.63
N MET A 49 -11.14 7.93 5.93
CA MET A 49 -11.46 9.15 6.68
C MET A 49 -10.37 9.58 7.65
N SER A 50 -9.32 8.77 7.84
CA SER A 50 -8.20 9.10 8.73
C SER A 50 -6.95 9.46 7.94
N GLU A 51 -6.12 10.29 8.55
CA GLU A 51 -4.81 10.68 8.05
C GLU A 51 -3.78 10.40 9.15
N PRO A 52 -2.50 10.15 8.84
CA PRO A 52 -1.92 10.17 7.49
C PRO A 52 -2.20 8.90 6.68
N HIS A 53 -2.09 9.02 5.36
CA HIS A 53 -1.81 7.89 4.49
C HIS A 53 -0.37 7.40 4.66
N GLU A 54 -0.14 6.12 4.35
CA GLU A 54 1.19 5.54 4.47
C GLU A 54 1.55 4.66 3.27
N VAL A 55 2.82 4.66 2.89
CA VAL A 55 3.39 3.63 2.03
C VAL A 55 4.75 3.16 2.53
N TYR A 56 4.90 1.85 2.65
CA TYR A 56 6.18 1.20 2.88
C TYR A 56 6.73 0.75 1.54
N ILE A 57 7.96 1.14 1.20
CA ILE A 57 8.65 0.72 -0.02
C ILE A 57 9.86 -0.11 0.38
N LEU A 58 9.78 -1.41 0.13
CA LEU A 58 10.81 -2.39 0.40
C LEU A 58 11.52 -2.72 -0.91
N ARG A 59 12.83 -2.51 -0.96
CA ARG A 59 13.66 -2.75 -2.15
C ARG A 59 14.75 -3.75 -1.83
N ALA A 60 14.84 -4.78 -2.64
CA ALA A 60 15.97 -5.69 -2.67
C ALA A 60 16.84 -5.35 -3.88
N LYS A 61 18.13 -5.11 -3.64
CA LYS A 61 19.15 -5.08 -4.70
C LYS A 61 20.16 -6.17 -4.38
N ASP A 62 20.16 -7.20 -5.21
CA ASP A 62 20.89 -8.45 -5.00
C ASP A 62 20.46 -9.10 -3.66
N THR A 63 21.31 -9.07 -2.64
CA THR A 63 21.03 -9.59 -1.29
C THR A 63 20.76 -8.51 -0.26
N SER A 64 20.89 -7.24 -0.63
CA SER A 64 20.72 -6.11 0.27
C SER A 64 19.28 -5.59 0.24
N TRP A 65 18.70 -5.44 1.43
CA TRP A 65 17.34 -4.91 1.60
C TRP A 65 17.39 -3.51 2.18
N LYS A 66 16.48 -2.65 1.71
CA LYS A 66 16.22 -1.33 2.25
C LYS A 66 14.73 -1.11 2.34
N VAL A 67 14.30 -0.38 3.37
CA VAL A 67 12.90 0.02 3.50
C VAL A 67 12.81 1.52 3.77
N VAL A 68 11.92 2.18 3.05
CA VAL A 68 11.54 3.58 3.31
C VAL A 68 10.04 3.62 3.57
N ARG A 69 9.63 4.24 4.67
CA ARG A 69 8.23 4.56 4.94
C ARG A 69 7.98 6.01 4.57
N TYR A 70 6.92 6.24 3.79
CA TYR A 70 6.38 7.57 3.55
C TYR A 70 5.08 7.71 4.32
N LEU A 71 5.01 8.74 5.16
CA LEU A 71 3.81 9.23 5.80
C LEU A 71 3.40 10.49 5.06
N PHE A 72 2.17 10.58 4.59
CA PHE A 72 1.74 11.74 3.82
C PHE A 72 0.28 12.10 4.08
N TYR A 73 0.00 13.39 4.03
CA TYR A 73 -1.33 13.96 4.21
C TYR A 73 -1.85 14.42 2.86
N GLN A 74 -3.01 13.90 2.44
CA GLN A 74 -3.64 14.37 1.22
C GLN A 74 -4.41 15.65 1.51
N ARG A 75 -4.34 16.59 0.57
CA ARG A 75 -5.23 17.75 0.61
C ARG A 75 -6.63 17.27 0.21
N HIS A 76 -7.61 17.63 1.01
CA HIS A 76 -9.03 17.36 0.73
C HIS A 76 -9.68 18.61 0.13
N ALA A 77 -10.55 18.42 -0.85
CA ALA A 77 -11.30 19.54 -1.43
C ALA A 77 -12.21 20.15 -0.35
N SER A 78 -12.11 21.46 -0.15
CA SER A 78 -12.89 22.14 0.89
C SER A 78 -14.33 22.41 0.43
N TYR A 79 -15.30 22.10 1.31
CA TYR A 79 -16.71 22.45 1.12
C TYR A 79 -16.98 23.94 1.32
N GLU A 80 -16.17 24.63 2.11
CA GLU A 80 -16.32 26.06 2.40
C GLU A 80 -15.95 26.93 1.20
N THR A 81 -15.03 26.44 0.36
CA THR A 81 -14.51 27.15 -0.83
C THR A 81 -15.10 26.62 -2.13
N ASP A 82 -16.06 25.69 -2.07
CA ASP A 82 -16.66 25.01 -3.23
C ASP A 82 -15.63 24.28 -4.13
N GLU A 83 -14.43 23.99 -3.62
CA GLU A 83 -13.37 23.31 -4.39
C GLU A 83 -13.80 21.93 -4.88
N TYR A 84 -14.64 21.23 -4.11
CA TYR A 84 -15.19 19.92 -4.47
C TYR A 84 -15.98 19.92 -5.81
N LYS A 85 -16.45 21.09 -6.27
CA LYS A 85 -17.14 21.23 -7.56
C LYS A 85 -16.21 21.15 -8.76
N TYR A 86 -14.93 21.47 -8.57
CA TYR A 86 -13.95 21.60 -9.66
C TYR A 86 -12.77 20.65 -9.53
N TRP A 87 -12.56 20.09 -8.34
CA TRP A 87 -11.48 19.18 -8.05
C TRP A 87 -11.97 17.93 -7.32
N ASP A 88 -11.80 16.79 -7.99
CA ASP A 88 -12.00 15.47 -7.41
C ASP A 88 -10.70 15.05 -6.72
N SER A 89 -10.58 15.34 -5.42
CA SER A 89 -9.39 15.03 -4.61
C SER A 89 -9.13 13.52 -4.53
N TYR A 90 -10.14 12.67 -4.72
CA TYR A 90 -9.97 11.23 -4.72
C TYR A 90 -9.33 10.72 -6.02
N ARG A 91 -9.64 11.33 -7.16
CA ARG A 91 -9.10 10.92 -8.48
C ARG A 91 -7.89 11.71 -8.93
N LYS A 92 -7.67 12.90 -8.37
CA LYS A 92 -6.55 13.80 -8.70
C LYS A 92 -5.88 14.21 -7.39
N PRO A 93 -5.24 13.28 -6.68
CA PRO A 93 -4.71 13.55 -5.35
C PRO A 93 -3.63 14.64 -5.42
N MET A 94 -3.60 15.49 -4.40
CA MET A 94 -2.53 16.46 -4.15
C MET A 94 -2.04 16.24 -2.74
N ILE A 95 -0.74 16.32 -2.53
CA ILE A 95 -0.14 16.08 -1.22
C ILE A 95 0.16 17.42 -0.54
N ASP A 96 -0.29 17.55 0.70
CA ASP A 96 -0.05 18.74 1.53
C ASP A 96 1.31 18.64 2.23
N SER A 97 1.57 17.52 2.89
CA SER A 97 2.82 17.30 3.61
C SER A 97 3.26 15.83 3.55
N ILE A 98 4.58 15.63 3.56
CA ILE A 98 5.23 14.32 3.45
C ILE A 98 6.34 14.22 4.47
N ARG A 99 6.49 13.04 5.04
CA ARG A 99 7.63 12.62 5.84
C ARG A 99 8.13 11.27 5.33
N ALA A 100 9.43 11.17 5.04
CA ALA A 100 10.07 9.94 4.61
C ALA A 100 11.07 9.45 5.66
N GLU A 101 11.04 8.16 5.96
CA GLU A 101 11.84 7.55 7.03
C GLU A 101 12.53 6.30 6.51
N SER A 102 13.85 6.21 6.68
CA SER A 102 14.57 4.95 6.47
C SER A 102 14.30 4.00 7.64
N MET A 103 13.77 2.83 7.33
CA MET A 103 13.35 1.85 8.32
C MET A 103 14.34 0.68 8.36
N TYR A 104 14.50 0.10 9.55
CA TYR A 104 15.36 -1.06 9.79
C TYR A 104 14.61 -2.06 10.68
N PRO A 105 14.63 -3.36 10.35
CA PRO A 105 14.07 -4.39 11.23
C PRO A 105 14.72 -4.32 12.62
N ARG A 106 13.90 -4.20 13.66
CA ARG A 106 14.38 -4.00 15.05
C ARG A 106 14.49 -5.29 15.83
N THR A 107 13.59 -6.25 15.55
CA THR A 107 13.48 -7.52 16.27
C THR A 107 14.22 -8.67 15.58
N MET A 108 14.75 -8.44 14.38
CA MET A 108 15.42 -9.44 13.55
C MET A 108 16.41 -8.80 12.57
N ASN A 109 17.29 -9.57 11.96
CA ASN A 109 18.16 -9.06 10.90
C ASN A 109 17.49 -9.07 9.51
N TRP A 110 18.10 -8.41 8.52
CA TRP A 110 17.57 -8.33 7.15
C TRP A 110 17.31 -9.69 6.50
N ARG A 111 18.16 -10.70 6.74
CA ARG A 111 17.98 -12.03 6.15
C ARG A 111 16.74 -12.72 6.71
N GLN A 112 16.52 -12.63 8.02
CA GLN A 112 15.33 -13.14 8.69
C GLN A 112 14.08 -12.39 8.23
N TYR A 113 14.14 -11.06 8.17
CA TYR A 113 13.04 -10.22 7.70
C TYR A 113 12.63 -10.58 6.27
N ALA A 114 13.59 -10.64 5.34
CA ALA A 114 13.33 -11.01 3.96
C ALA A 114 12.74 -12.43 3.81
N ALA A 115 13.22 -13.39 4.60
CA ALA A 115 12.65 -14.75 4.60
C ALA A 115 11.21 -14.78 5.13
N ASN A 116 10.89 -13.97 6.14
CA ASN A 116 9.56 -13.89 6.75
C ASN A 116 8.51 -13.28 5.81
N LEU A 117 8.92 -12.41 4.87
CA LEU A 117 8.01 -11.84 3.88
C LEU A 117 7.45 -12.88 2.90
N GLN A 118 8.12 -14.03 2.74
CA GLN A 118 7.67 -15.12 1.87
C GLN A 118 7.27 -14.63 0.46
N ILE A 119 8.12 -13.78 -0.13
CA ILE A 119 7.89 -13.05 -1.39
C ILE A 119 7.33 -13.94 -2.51
N ASP A 120 7.85 -15.16 -2.67
CA ASP A 120 7.39 -16.09 -3.71
C ASP A 120 5.92 -16.47 -3.59
N SER A 121 5.39 -16.54 -2.35
CA SER A 121 3.99 -16.86 -2.10
C SER A 121 3.04 -15.73 -2.52
N LEU A 122 3.53 -14.48 -2.55
CA LEU A 122 2.72 -13.30 -2.86
C LEU A 122 2.25 -13.28 -4.31
N TRP A 123 3.01 -13.88 -5.22
CA TRP A 123 2.61 -14.01 -6.63
C TRP A 123 1.32 -14.81 -6.81
N ASN A 124 0.99 -15.68 -5.87
CA ASN A 124 -0.24 -16.49 -5.89
C ASN A 124 -1.32 -15.94 -4.94
N PHE A 125 -1.09 -14.80 -4.27
CA PHE A 125 -2.06 -14.21 -3.34
C PHE A 125 -3.24 -13.60 -4.11
N PRO A 126 -4.50 -14.05 -3.93
CA PRO A 126 -5.61 -13.51 -4.70
C PRO A 126 -5.94 -12.09 -4.24
N SER A 127 -6.31 -11.19 -5.15
CA SER A 127 -6.95 -9.92 -4.80
C SER A 127 -8.38 -10.16 -4.30
N GLN A 128 -8.91 -9.22 -3.52
CA GLN A 128 -10.28 -9.31 -3.02
C GLN A 128 -11.31 -9.39 -4.16
N SER A 129 -11.05 -8.71 -5.29
CA SER A 129 -11.87 -8.80 -6.50
C SER A 129 -11.94 -10.20 -7.14
N GLU A 130 -10.95 -11.07 -6.88
CA GLU A 130 -10.88 -12.45 -7.38
C GLU A 130 -11.59 -13.44 -6.46
N LEU A 131 -11.86 -13.04 -5.21
CA LEU A 131 -12.61 -13.84 -4.26
C LEU A 131 -14.11 -13.76 -4.58
N LYS A 132 -14.92 -14.59 -3.91
CA LYS A 132 -16.39 -14.44 -3.89
C LYS A 132 -16.81 -14.02 -2.48
N GLY A 133 -17.64 -12.99 -2.33
CA GLY A 133 -18.17 -12.59 -1.04
C GLY A 133 -18.74 -11.17 -1.02
N ASP A 134 -19.28 -10.77 0.13
CA ASP A 134 -19.59 -9.37 0.42
C ASP A 134 -18.32 -8.67 0.89
N TYR A 135 -18.04 -7.47 0.36
CA TYR A 135 -16.84 -6.68 0.62
C TYR A 135 -17.14 -5.36 1.35
N GLY A 136 -18.33 -5.25 1.93
CA GLY A 136 -18.68 -4.12 2.78
C GLY A 136 -17.68 -3.90 3.91
N CYS A 137 -17.36 -2.63 4.18
CA CYS A 137 -16.62 -2.20 5.35
C CYS A 137 -17.21 -0.90 5.91
N LEU A 138 -17.49 -0.90 7.21
CA LEU A 138 -18.16 0.21 7.90
C LEU A 138 -17.24 1.42 8.12
N ASP A 139 -16.04 1.19 8.65
CA ASP A 139 -15.10 2.27 9.04
C ASP A 139 -13.93 2.42 8.05
N GLY A 140 -14.22 2.06 6.79
CA GLY A 140 -13.39 2.15 5.58
C GLY A 140 -11.88 2.34 5.79
N TYR A 141 -11.12 1.29 5.59
CA TYR A 141 -9.71 1.38 5.22
C TYR A 141 -9.35 0.21 4.33
N GLY A 142 -8.30 0.36 3.55
CA GLY A 142 -7.79 -0.69 2.71
C GLY A 142 -6.28 -0.75 2.78
N TYR A 143 -5.77 -1.88 2.35
CA TYR A 143 -4.38 -2.02 2.03
C TYR A 143 -4.25 -2.51 0.60
N THR A 144 -3.29 -1.95 -0.11
CA THR A 144 -2.85 -2.48 -1.39
C THR A 144 -1.40 -2.93 -1.26
N VAL A 145 -1.12 -4.18 -1.62
CA VAL A 145 0.25 -4.65 -1.82
C VAL A 145 0.55 -4.63 -3.32
N GLU A 146 1.64 -3.97 -3.68
CA GLU A 146 2.24 -4.06 -5.01
C GLU A 146 3.55 -4.82 -4.90
N ILE A 147 3.83 -5.70 -5.84
CA ILE A 147 5.07 -6.45 -5.93
C ILE A 147 5.56 -6.49 -7.36
N LYS A 148 6.86 -6.28 -7.53
CA LYS A 148 7.54 -6.35 -8.81
C LYS A 148 8.89 -7.05 -8.66
N ASP A 149 9.20 -7.90 -9.63
CA ASP A 149 10.56 -8.37 -9.90
C ASP A 149 10.97 -7.98 -11.33
N LYS A 150 12.12 -8.45 -11.81
CA LYS A 150 12.60 -8.14 -13.17
C LYS A 150 11.68 -8.62 -14.30
N LEU A 151 10.76 -9.54 -14.04
CA LEU A 151 9.95 -10.24 -15.03
C LEU A 151 8.46 -9.95 -14.89
N ARG A 152 7.98 -9.65 -13.68
CA ARG A 152 6.55 -9.67 -13.34
C ARG A 152 6.20 -8.52 -12.42
N TYR A 153 4.94 -8.11 -12.51
CA TYR A 153 4.29 -7.16 -11.63
C TYR A 153 2.93 -7.72 -11.18
N LYS A 154 2.56 -7.49 -9.92
CA LYS A 154 1.26 -7.81 -9.38
C LYS A 154 0.85 -6.77 -8.34
N ALA A 155 -0.43 -6.44 -8.31
CA ALA A 155 -1.07 -5.75 -7.19
C ALA A 155 -2.26 -6.55 -6.71
N PHE A 156 -2.50 -6.54 -5.40
CA PHE A 156 -3.67 -7.12 -4.78
C PHE A 156 -4.11 -6.26 -3.59
N ARG A 157 -5.42 -6.12 -3.43
CA ARG A 157 -6.04 -5.18 -2.49
C ARG A 157 -7.02 -5.90 -1.59
N TYR A 158 -7.04 -5.51 -0.32
CA TYR A 158 -8.03 -5.95 0.65
C TYR A 158 -8.54 -4.75 1.45
N ARG A 159 -9.86 -4.60 1.47
CA ARG A 159 -10.54 -3.67 2.37
C ARG A 159 -10.76 -4.35 3.71
N CYS A 160 -10.41 -3.64 4.78
CA CYS A 160 -10.70 -4.01 6.16
C CYS A 160 -10.27 -5.44 6.54
N ALA A 161 -9.05 -5.80 6.13
CA ALA A 161 -8.48 -7.12 6.38
C ALA A 161 -8.50 -7.51 7.86
N ASN A 162 -8.17 -6.57 8.77
CA ASN A 162 -8.02 -6.86 10.20
C ASN A 162 -9.37 -7.00 10.93
N GLY A 163 -10.49 -6.58 10.30
CA GLY A 163 -11.84 -6.68 10.88
C GLY A 163 -12.60 -7.95 10.51
N ARG A 164 -11.97 -8.87 9.78
CA ARG A 164 -12.63 -9.99 9.10
C ARG A 164 -12.08 -11.35 9.53
N LYS A 165 -12.94 -12.38 9.47
CA LYS A 165 -12.63 -13.74 9.95
C LYS A 165 -12.37 -14.73 8.81
N GLU A 166 -12.63 -14.33 7.57
CA GLU A 166 -12.41 -15.14 6.40
C GLU A 166 -10.92 -15.39 6.20
N ALA A 167 -10.55 -16.64 5.90
CA ALA A 167 -9.16 -17.09 5.88
C ALA A 167 -8.24 -16.23 5.00
N HIS A 168 -8.73 -15.69 3.88
CA HIS A 168 -7.95 -14.80 3.02
C HIS A 168 -7.69 -13.42 3.65
N HIS A 169 -8.65 -12.87 4.39
CA HIS A 169 -8.47 -11.59 5.10
C HIS A 169 -7.50 -11.74 6.27
N VAL A 170 -7.62 -12.84 7.03
CA VAL A 170 -6.67 -13.16 8.11
C VAL A 170 -5.25 -13.31 7.57
N LYS A 171 -5.06 -14.10 6.50
CA LYS A 171 -3.74 -14.24 5.86
C LYS A 171 -3.18 -12.92 5.33
N PHE A 172 -4.05 -12.05 4.83
CA PHE A 172 -3.63 -10.74 4.35
C PHE A 172 -3.25 -9.82 5.52
N ALA A 173 -4.01 -9.84 6.62
CA ALA A 173 -3.68 -9.12 7.85
C ALA A 173 -2.31 -9.57 8.40
N GLU A 174 -2.06 -10.88 8.48
CA GLU A 174 -0.77 -11.44 8.88
C GLU A 174 0.38 -10.97 7.96
N LEU A 175 0.13 -10.79 6.66
CA LEU A 175 1.12 -10.24 5.73
C LEU A 175 1.43 -8.77 6.05
N VAL A 176 0.40 -7.97 6.34
CA VAL A 176 0.56 -6.57 6.74
C VAL A 176 1.41 -6.48 8.03
N GLU A 177 1.09 -7.28 9.04
CA GLU A 177 1.85 -7.38 10.30
C GLU A 177 3.31 -7.79 10.05
N LYS A 178 3.55 -8.83 9.21
CA LYS A 178 4.91 -9.25 8.83
C LYS A 178 5.72 -8.13 8.16
N ILE A 179 5.07 -7.23 7.43
CA ILE A 179 5.73 -6.08 6.82
C ILE A 179 5.99 -5.00 7.87
N GLN A 180 4.99 -4.62 8.66
CA GLN A 180 5.02 -3.44 9.51
C GLN A 180 5.67 -3.67 10.88
N ASP A 181 5.31 -4.73 11.60
CA ASP A 181 5.68 -4.92 13.01
C ASP A 181 7.20 -4.96 13.22
N PRO A 182 8.00 -5.67 12.39
CA PRO A 182 9.45 -5.67 12.57
C PRO A 182 10.08 -4.29 12.38
N LEU A 183 9.40 -3.37 11.69
CA LEU A 183 9.85 -2.00 11.40
C LEU A 183 9.31 -0.99 12.44
N GLY A 184 8.27 -1.36 13.19
CA GLY A 184 7.61 -0.50 14.17
C GLY A 184 8.57 0.06 15.22
N TYR A 185 8.27 1.26 15.71
CA TYR A 185 9.00 1.90 16.80
C TYR A 185 8.00 2.29 17.89
N ASP A 186 8.03 1.60 19.02
CA ASP A 186 7.15 1.87 20.18
C ASP A 186 7.70 2.98 21.09
N GLY A 187 8.78 3.67 20.69
CA GLY A 187 9.39 4.74 21.48
C GLY A 187 8.84 6.13 21.14
N MET A 188 9.02 7.08 22.06
CA MET A 188 8.80 8.50 21.77
C MET A 188 9.78 8.95 20.68
N PHE A 189 9.25 9.64 19.66
CA PHE A 189 10.06 10.32 18.66
C PHE A 189 10.98 11.34 19.35
N ILE A 190 12.29 11.16 19.27
CA ILE A 190 13.25 12.23 19.60
C ILE A 190 13.54 12.94 18.28
N PRO A 191 13.00 14.14 18.04
CA PRO A 191 13.38 14.92 16.86
C PRO A 191 14.87 15.23 16.93
N LEU A 192 15.56 15.11 15.79
CA LEU A 192 16.93 15.59 15.60
C LEU A 192 16.97 17.12 15.63
#